data_AF-A0A392NIB1-F1
#
_entry.id   AF-A0A392NIB1-F1
#
_cell.length_a   1.000
_cell.length_b   1.000
_cell.length_c   1.000
_cell.angle_alpha   90.00
_cell.angle_beta   90.00
_cell.angle_gamma   90.00
#
_symmetry.space_group_name_H-M   'P 1'
#
loop_
_entity.id
_entity.type
_entity.pdbx_description
1 polymer ?
#
loop_
_entity_poly.entity_id
_entity_poly.type
_entity_poly.pdbx_seq_one_letter_code
_entity_poly.pdbx_strand_id
1 'polypeptide(L)'
;MEVPAKQIMERQETMTRHSQEYRAALQRAKTLDVPHAYAPPSEYGTFDEEGEESSRSEAESSVSSTTRSKAEESWDVLIERLFDKDEHGHMVLKR
;
A
#
# COMPACT_ATOMS: atom_id res chain seq x y z
N MET A 1 -45.37 21.04 0.18
CA MET A 1 -44.07 20.52 -0.25
C MET A 1 -43.66 19.47 0.77
N GLU A 2 -43.61 18.22 0.34
CA GLU A 2 -43.35 17.08 1.22
C GLU A 2 -41.83 16.83 1.28
N VAL A 3 -41.29 16.73 2.49
CA VAL A 3 -39.85 16.63 2.73
C VAL A 3 -39.43 15.16 2.68
N PRO A 4 -38.39 14.79 1.91
CA PRO A 4 -37.96 13.39 1.81
C PRO A 4 -37.54 12.82 3.16
N ALA A 5 -38.10 11.68 3.55
CA ALA A 5 -37.85 11.05 4.85
C ALA A 5 -36.42 10.54 5.06
N LYS A 6 -35.64 10.40 3.97
CA LYS A 6 -34.23 9.97 4.02
C LYS A 6 -33.43 10.76 2.97
N GLN A 7 -32.61 11.70 3.41
CA GLN A 7 -31.63 12.38 2.57
C GLN A 7 -30.43 11.44 2.38
N ILE A 8 -30.35 10.77 1.24
CA ILE A 8 -29.21 9.93 0.85
C ILE A 8 -28.31 10.73 -0.08
N MET A 9 -27.04 10.88 0.29
CA MET A 9 -25.99 11.36 -0.62
C MET A 9 -25.35 10.13 -1.28
N GLU A 10 -25.83 9.77 -2.46
CA GLU A 10 -25.24 8.70 -3.24
C GLU A 10 -24.00 9.24 -3.97
N ARG A 11 -22.81 8.75 -3.62
CA ARG A 11 -21.59 9.04 -4.36
C ARG A 11 -21.68 8.29 -5.69
N GLN A 12 -22.21 8.95 -6.73
CA GLN A 12 -22.15 8.40 -8.07
C GLN A 12 -20.68 8.29 -8.49
N GLU A 13 -20.19 7.05 -8.43
CA GLU A 13 -18.80 6.74 -8.57
C GLU A 13 -18.35 7.02 -10.01
N THR A 14 -17.34 7.85 -10.13
CA THR A 14 -16.68 8.27 -11.37
C THR A 14 -15.80 7.13 -11.93
N MET A 15 -16.23 5.87 -11.85
CA MET A 15 -15.45 4.71 -12.29
C MET A 15 -15.07 4.81 -13.78
N THR A 16 -15.99 5.30 -14.62
CA THR A 16 -15.73 5.49 -16.05
C THR A 16 -14.66 6.57 -16.28
N ARG A 17 -14.67 7.66 -15.50
CA ARG A 17 -13.64 8.72 -15.58
C ARG A 17 -12.28 8.21 -15.15
N HIS A 18 -12.21 7.45 -14.05
CA HIS A 18 -10.97 6.89 -13.54
C HIS A 18 -10.27 5.97 -14.57
N SER A 19 -11.03 5.17 -15.32
CA SER A 19 -10.47 4.31 -16.37
C SER A 19 -9.82 5.10 -17.52
N GLN A 20 -10.39 6.25 -17.87
CA GLN A 20 -9.87 7.12 -18.93
C GLN A 20 -8.63 7.87 -18.45
N GLU A 21 -8.67 8.39 -17.22
CA GLU A 21 -7.56 9.06 -16.56
C GLU A 21 -6.37 8.12 -16.37
N TYR A 22 -6.61 6.87 -15.95
CA TYR A 22 -5.59 5.84 -15.82
C TYR A 22 -4.89 5.54 -17.16
N ARG A 23 -5.67 5.35 -18.23
CA ARG A 23 -5.10 5.12 -19.58
C ARG A 23 -4.30 6.34 -20.07
N ALA A 24 -4.79 7.55 -19.81
CA ALA A 24 -4.09 8.78 -20.16
C ALA A 24 -2.78 8.94 -19.38
N ALA A 25 -2.75 8.55 -18.10
CA ALA A 25 -1.54 8.56 -17.28
C ALA A 25 -0.48 7.59 -17.81
N LEU A 26 -0.87 6.36 -18.18
CA LEU A 26 0.04 5.39 -18.80
C LEU A 26 0.62 5.90 -20.13
N GLN A 27 -0.21 6.54 -20.96
CA GLN A 27 0.26 7.15 -22.21
C GLN A 27 1.25 8.28 -21.94
N ARG A 28 0.96 9.15 -20.96
CA ARG A 28 1.89 10.22 -20.55
C ARG A 28 3.22 9.67 -20.04
N ALA A 29 3.20 8.63 -19.21
CA ALA A 29 4.41 7.99 -18.71
C ALA A 29 5.29 7.47 -19.85
N LYS A 30 4.68 6.85 -20.87
CA LYS A 30 5.40 6.40 -22.07
C LYS A 30 5.98 7.57 -22.89
N THR A 31 5.29 8.69 -22.96
CA THR A 31 5.75 9.89 -23.71
C THR A 31 6.75 10.74 -22.94
N LEU A 32 6.80 10.59 -21.62
CA LEU A 32 7.87 11.15 -20.80
C LEU A 32 9.13 10.32 -21.08
N ASP A 33 9.72 10.56 -22.24
CA ASP A 33 11.07 10.13 -22.58
C ASP A 33 12.02 10.98 -21.74
N VAL A 34 12.21 10.58 -20.47
CA VAL A 34 13.07 11.26 -19.52
C VAL A 34 14.50 11.01 -19.97
N PRO A 35 15.24 12.02 -20.48
CA PRO A 35 16.53 11.83 -21.16
C PRO A 35 17.68 11.32 -20.26
N HIS A 36 17.38 11.00 -19.00
CA HIS A 36 18.32 10.53 -17.98
C HIS A 36 17.85 9.29 -17.22
N ALA A 37 16.70 8.68 -17.57
CA ALA A 37 16.23 7.45 -16.92
C ALA A 37 16.99 6.19 -17.37
N TYR A 38 17.61 6.24 -18.55
CA TYR A 38 18.44 5.17 -19.12
C TYR A 38 19.91 5.55 -19.22
N ALA A 39 20.29 6.73 -18.71
CA ALA A 39 21.69 7.08 -18.61
C ALA A 39 22.31 6.15 -17.57
N PRO A 40 23.46 5.50 -17.86
CA PRO A 40 24.20 4.81 -16.82
C PRO A 40 24.47 5.79 -15.68
N PRO A 41 24.44 5.34 -14.42
CA PRO A 41 24.72 6.21 -13.29
C PRO A 41 26.01 7.00 -13.55
N SER A 42 25.94 8.31 -13.32
CA SER A 42 27.08 9.22 -13.43
C SER A 42 28.27 8.65 -12.67
N GLU A 43 29.46 8.63 -13.28
CA GLU A 43 30.74 8.22 -12.64
C GLU A 43 31.07 8.98 -11.34
N TYR A 44 30.31 10.03 -11.00
CA TYR A 44 30.42 10.73 -9.73
C TYR A 44 29.04 11.16 -9.19
N GLY A 45 28.58 10.49 -8.12
CA GLY A 45 27.36 10.75 -7.32
C GLY A 45 26.05 10.35 -8.02
N THR A 46 25.18 9.48 -7.50
CA THR A 46 24.89 8.99 -6.14
C THR A 46 24.52 7.50 -6.17
N PHE A 47 25.24 6.70 -5.37
CA PHE A 47 25.09 5.25 -5.08
C PHE A 47 25.50 4.28 -6.20
N ASP A 48 26.46 3.40 -5.87
CA ASP A 48 26.97 2.32 -6.72
C ASP A 48 25.87 1.29 -7.04
N GLU A 49 25.95 0.75 -8.25
CA GLU A 49 25.25 -0.45 -8.69
C GLU A 49 25.79 -1.68 -7.95
N GLU A 50 24.98 -2.20 -7.02
CA GLU A 50 24.97 -3.62 -6.73
C GLU A 50 23.52 -4.09 -6.65
N GLY A 51 23.05 -4.74 -7.72
CA GLY A 51 21.72 -5.31 -7.73
C GLY A 51 21.16 -5.75 -9.08
N GLU A 52 21.98 -6.22 -10.02
CA GLU A 52 21.44 -7.15 -11.00
C GLU A 52 21.27 -8.52 -10.33
N GLU A 53 20.01 -8.95 -10.30
CA GLU A 53 19.45 -10.24 -9.90
C GLU A 53 19.38 -10.63 -8.40
N SER A 54 18.14 -10.54 -7.91
CA SER A 54 17.50 -11.52 -7.02
C SER A 54 18.06 -11.71 -5.61
N SER A 55 17.15 -11.41 -4.68
CA SER A 55 17.02 -11.95 -3.32
C SER A 55 17.62 -11.14 -2.17
N ARG A 56 16.70 -10.77 -1.26
CA ARG A 56 16.93 -10.39 0.15
C ARG A 56 17.60 -9.05 0.39
N SER A 57 16.82 -7.98 0.26
CA SER A 57 16.93 -6.87 1.21
C SER A 57 16.21 -7.26 2.51
N GLU A 58 16.84 -8.15 3.28
CA GLU A 58 16.69 -8.16 4.73
C GLU A 58 17.45 -6.91 5.22
N ALA A 59 16.86 -5.73 5.00
CA ALA A 59 17.33 -4.53 5.66
C ALA A 59 16.97 -4.69 7.13
N GLU A 60 18.01 -4.83 7.92
CA GLU A 60 18.04 -4.91 9.37
C GLU A 60 17.34 -3.70 10.03
N SER A 61 16.00 -3.70 10.01
CA SER A 61 15.23 -3.03 11.04
C SER A 61 15.34 -3.88 12.29
N SER A 62 16.33 -3.55 13.11
CA SER A 62 16.48 -3.99 14.49
C SER A 62 15.22 -3.60 15.30
N VAL A 63 14.16 -4.39 15.16
CA VAL A 63 13.10 -4.51 16.15
C VAL A 63 12.84 -6.01 16.31
N SER A 64 13.34 -6.55 17.42
CA SER A 64 12.87 -7.79 18.05
C SER A 64 12.50 -8.94 17.10
N SER A 65 13.47 -9.83 16.90
CA SER A 65 13.25 -11.20 16.45
C SER A 65 12.06 -11.85 17.15
N THR A 66 10.95 -12.03 16.44
CA THR A 66 10.09 -13.19 16.63
C THR A 66 9.92 -13.79 15.25
N THR A 67 10.53 -14.96 15.06
CA THR A 67 10.44 -15.78 13.86
C THR A 67 8.98 -16.03 13.52
N ARG A 68 8.39 -15.15 12.69
CA ARG A 68 7.08 -15.38 12.11
C ARG A 68 7.34 -16.05 10.78
N SER A 69 7.31 -17.37 10.82
CA SER A 69 7.21 -18.17 9.61
C SER A 69 6.13 -17.56 8.73
N LYS A 70 6.38 -17.59 7.43
CA LYS A 70 5.57 -17.06 6.33
C LYS A 70 4.23 -17.81 6.20
N ALA A 71 3.53 -17.99 7.30
CA ALA A 71 2.16 -18.44 7.36
C ALA A 71 1.31 -17.22 7.08
N GLU A 72 0.37 -17.37 6.15
CA GLU A 72 -0.63 -16.40 5.76
C GLU A 72 -1.51 -16.10 6.97
N GLU A 73 -1.04 -15.21 7.85
CA GLU A 73 -1.79 -14.80 9.02
C GLU A 73 -2.95 -13.93 8.55
N SER A 74 -4.15 -14.53 8.52
CA SER A 74 -5.40 -13.80 8.33
C SER A 74 -5.50 -12.68 9.38
N TRP A 75 -6.04 -11.54 8.96
CA TRP A 75 -6.30 -10.41 9.84
C TRP A 75 -7.11 -10.80 11.09
N ASP A 76 -8.01 -11.78 10.97
CA ASP A 76 -8.80 -12.28 12.09
C ASP A 76 -7.92 -12.89 13.19
N VAL A 77 -6.93 -13.70 12.80
CA VAL A 77 -5.99 -14.34 13.74
C VAL A 77 -5.11 -13.31 14.44
N LEU A 78 -4.69 -12.27 13.70
CA LEU A 78 -3.89 -11.19 14.26
C LEU A 78 -4.69 -10.35 15.27
N ILE A 79 -5.96 -10.09 14.96
CA ILE A 79 -6.86 -9.34 15.85
C ILE A 79 -7.12 -10.14 17.14
N GLU A 80 -7.43 -11.43 17.04
CA GLU A 80 -7.62 -12.30 18.22
C GLU A 80 -6.35 -12.42 19.08
N ARG A 81 -5.16 -12.38 18.46
CA ARG A 81 -3.90 -12.46 19.20
C ARG A 81 -3.58 -11.18 19.96
N LEU A 82 -3.92 -10.02 19.40
CA LEU A 82 -3.50 -8.72 19.95
C LEU A 82 -4.57 -8.05 20.83
N PHE A 83 -5.85 -8.38 20.62
CA PHE A 83 -6.97 -7.75 21.31
C PHE A 83 -7.85 -8.75 22.07
N ASP A 84 -8.42 -8.30 23.18
CA ASP A 84 -9.52 -8.95 23.90
C ASP A 84 -10.82 -8.16 23.71
N LYS A 85 -11.97 -8.82 23.85
CA LYS A 85 -13.27 -8.15 23.91
C LYS A 85 -13.64 -7.89 25.36
N ASP A 86 -13.96 -6.63 25.66
CA ASP A 86 -14.49 -6.25 26.96
C ASP A 86 -15.97 -6.65 27.11
N GLU A 87 -16.54 -6.42 28.30
CA GLU A 87 -17.93 -6.73 28.63
C GLU A 87 -18.95 -5.99 27.74
N HIS A 88 -18.52 -4.93 27.06
CA HIS A 88 -19.32 -4.10 26.16
C HIS A 88 -19.07 -4.45 24.68
N GLY A 89 -18.21 -5.43 24.40
CA GLY A 89 -17.86 -5.89 23.06
C GLY A 89 -16.83 -5.04 22.33
N HIS A 90 -16.19 -4.08 22.98
CA HIS A 90 -15.09 -3.30 22.43
C HIS A 90 -13.78 -4.08 22.46
N MET A 91 -12.97 -3.92 21.41
CA MET A 91 -11.65 -4.53 21.34
C MET A 91 -10.64 -3.69 22.14
N VAL A 92 -10.05 -4.28 23.17
CA VAL A 92 -9.04 -3.67 24.03
C VAL A 92 -7.72 -4.39 23.83
N LEU A 93 -6.61 -3.64 23.79
CA LEU A 93 -5.28 -4.23 23.65
C LEU A 93 -4.96 -5.09 24.88
N LYS A 94 -4.45 -6.29 24.62
CA LYS A 94 -3.87 -7.15 25.65
C LYS A 94 -2.69 -6.43 26.31
N ARG A 95 -2.68 -6.38 27.64
CA ARG A 95 -1.55 -5.84 28.42
C ARG A 95 -0.43 -6.86 28.56
#